data_AF-A0A9E1UU46-F1
#
_entry.id   AF-A0A9E1UU46-F1
#
_cell.length_a   1.000
_cell.length_b   1.000
_cell.length_c   1.000
_cell.angle_alpha   90.00
_cell.angle_beta   90.00
_cell.angle_gamma   90.00
#
_symmetry.space_group_name_H-M   'P 1'
#
loop_
_entity.id
_entity.type
_entity.pdbx_description
1 polymer ?
#
loop_
_entity_poly.entity_id
_entity_poly.type
_entity_poly.pdbx_seq_one_letter_code
_entity_poly.pdbx_strand_id
1 'polypeptide(L)'
;MIPERVFDAHAHVRPGDSPWVLDGWRTSVSALLDESQLVGGLFTAYPKPEEQELGNQFLLAQMTTAPDCRGLLVVGPQDDPAAVRRLLDAHAQLVGFKPYHTFADRPDTFEAPLADYLPEWCWELAEERELVILIHLVRQRALADPENLGELRSRCREFPRARVILAHAGRGFHAPDTVNGVRELRGLGNLWFDTSAICESPALLAILDEFGPRRLLWGSDWPVSEQRGKCVTVGDGFAWINPERVDKAPTSPAIQTRAVGEESLTALAEAARLFGLADEDLRDIFHDNAARLYGLPLPSSPDVQAQYRQAKARIPGGTQLLSKRPEMFAPDVWPAYFREARGCEVIDTDGNRYLDFSYNGIGSCLLGYRDPDVTAAVRRRLNLGTMSTLNPPEELALAERLCELHPWGEAARFARTGGEIASVAVRIARATTGRDKVAICGYHGWHDWYLAANLGEGDELDDLLLPGLEPTGVPRALLGTTLSFQFNDLDGFRQVLANHGPGLAAIVMEPCRHHRPEPGFLETIREETRRRGILLVFDEITVGFRLALGGAHLHLGIAPDLAVFAKALGNGHPMAAVIGTADAMAGTQRSFISSTYWTE
;
A
#
# COMPACT_ATOMS: atom_id res chain seq x y z
N MET A 1 -5.45 -23.69 2.22
CA MET A 1 -5.67 -22.23 2.20
C MET A 1 -6.40 -21.77 3.45
N ILE A 2 -7.29 -22.58 4.03
CA ILE A 2 -7.93 -22.24 5.31
C ILE A 2 -6.91 -22.42 6.44
N PRO A 3 -6.69 -21.40 7.30
CA PRO A 3 -5.71 -21.46 8.38
C PRO A 3 -6.17 -22.35 9.55
N GLU A 4 -5.28 -22.58 10.52
CA GLU A 4 -5.54 -23.42 11.69
C GLU A 4 -6.61 -22.88 12.64
N ARG A 5 -6.90 -21.57 12.59
CA ARG A 5 -7.90 -20.91 13.43
C ARG A 5 -8.84 -20.12 12.54
N VAL A 6 -10.13 -20.33 12.72
CA VAL A 6 -11.21 -19.69 11.98
C VAL A 6 -12.25 -19.17 12.96
N PHE A 7 -12.59 -17.90 12.82
CA PHE A 7 -13.69 -17.26 13.50
C PHE A 7 -14.74 -16.87 12.45
N ASP A 8 -15.97 -17.38 12.61
CA ASP A 8 -17.07 -17.05 11.70
C ASP A 8 -17.59 -15.65 12.00
N ALA A 9 -17.27 -14.66 11.15
CA ALA A 9 -17.65 -13.28 11.40
C ALA A 9 -19.14 -12.97 11.14
N HIS A 10 -19.94 -13.93 10.69
CA HIS A 10 -21.35 -13.69 10.39
C HIS A 10 -22.18 -14.99 10.43
N ALA A 11 -22.99 -15.17 11.47
CA ALA A 11 -23.94 -16.28 11.57
C ALA A 11 -25.25 -15.85 12.24
N HIS A 12 -26.32 -16.61 11.99
CA HIS A 12 -27.66 -16.34 12.50
C HIS A 12 -28.17 -17.47 13.40
N VAL A 13 -28.88 -17.11 14.48
CA VAL A 13 -29.63 -18.07 15.31
C VAL A 13 -31.11 -17.71 15.34
N ARG A 14 -31.98 -18.69 15.57
CA ARG A 14 -33.43 -18.46 15.65
C ARG A 14 -34.11 -19.38 16.66
N PRO A 15 -35.03 -18.85 17.50
CA PRO A 15 -35.82 -19.66 18.42
C PRO A 15 -36.81 -20.58 17.68
N GLY A 16 -37.23 -21.66 18.34
CA GLY A 16 -38.22 -22.61 17.86
C GLY A 16 -37.65 -23.99 17.54
N ASP A 17 -38.46 -24.86 16.94
CA ASP A 17 -38.06 -26.20 16.47
C ASP A 17 -37.31 -26.08 15.12
N SER A 18 -36.13 -25.46 15.18
CA SER A 18 -35.25 -25.17 14.05
C SER A 18 -33.84 -25.66 14.38
N PRO A 19 -33.06 -26.15 13.39
CA PRO A 19 -31.65 -26.44 13.60
C PRO A 19 -30.80 -25.17 13.82
N TRP A 20 -31.41 -23.97 13.82
CA TRP A 20 -30.73 -22.66 13.87
C TRP A 20 -30.25 -22.27 15.29
N VAL A 21 -29.48 -23.18 15.89
CA VAL A 21 -28.86 -23.08 17.22
C VAL A 21 -27.34 -23.25 17.11
N LEU A 22 -26.57 -22.91 18.14
CA LEU A 22 -25.11 -22.97 18.08
C LEU A 22 -24.55 -24.36 17.75
N ASP A 23 -25.14 -25.42 18.30
CA ASP A 23 -24.70 -26.79 17.99
C ASP A 23 -24.97 -27.15 16.52
N GLY A 24 -26.08 -26.64 15.97
CA GLY A 24 -26.40 -26.75 14.55
C GLY A 24 -25.38 -26.03 13.69
N TRP A 25 -25.07 -24.77 14.01
CA TRP A 25 -24.02 -24.00 13.36
C TRP A 25 -22.67 -24.72 13.38
N ARG A 26 -22.25 -25.22 14.55
CA ARG A 26 -20.97 -25.92 14.71
C ARG A 26 -20.92 -27.16 13.82
N THR A 27 -21.99 -27.94 13.79
CA THR A 27 -22.11 -29.12 12.91
C THR A 27 -22.02 -28.74 11.44
N SER A 28 -22.79 -27.73 11.01
CA SER A 28 -22.89 -27.30 9.62
C SER A 28 -21.60 -26.66 9.09
N VAL A 29 -21.03 -25.72 9.84
CA VAL A 29 -19.82 -25.01 9.42
C VAL A 29 -18.59 -25.93 9.50
N SER A 30 -18.57 -26.91 10.40
CA SER A 30 -17.54 -27.96 10.43
C SER A 30 -17.71 -29.02 9.33
N ALA A 31 -18.77 -28.97 8.53
CA ALA A 31 -18.84 -29.75 7.28
C ALA A 31 -18.17 -28.98 6.12
N LEU A 32 -18.10 -27.65 6.22
CA LEU A 32 -17.44 -26.77 5.27
C LEU A 32 -15.93 -26.62 5.56
N LEU A 33 -15.56 -26.68 6.84
CA LEU A 33 -14.22 -26.53 7.39
C LEU A 33 -13.83 -27.77 8.21
N ASP A 34 -12.60 -27.89 8.69
CA ASP A 34 -12.29 -28.90 9.73
C ASP A 34 -12.76 -28.37 11.10
N GLU A 35 -13.48 -29.19 11.88
CA GLU A 35 -14.02 -28.81 13.20
C GLU A 35 -12.94 -28.24 14.14
N SER A 36 -11.72 -28.78 14.08
CA SER A 36 -10.60 -28.33 14.92
C SER A 36 -10.16 -26.90 14.62
N GLN A 37 -10.55 -26.35 13.47
CA GLN A 37 -10.22 -24.98 13.07
C GLN A 37 -11.19 -23.94 13.63
N LEU A 38 -12.44 -24.33 13.93
CA LEU A 38 -13.50 -23.39 14.28
C LEU A 38 -13.42 -22.97 15.75
N VAL A 39 -12.92 -21.75 16.01
CA VAL A 39 -12.67 -21.26 17.38
C VAL A 39 -13.80 -20.41 17.95
N GLY A 40 -14.74 -19.94 17.13
CA GLY A 40 -15.86 -19.10 17.58
C GLY A 40 -16.62 -18.47 16.41
N GLY A 41 -17.65 -17.69 16.74
CA GLY A 41 -18.43 -16.96 15.75
C GLY A 41 -19.13 -15.72 16.30
N LEU A 42 -19.51 -14.84 15.38
CA LEU A 42 -20.35 -13.67 15.63
C LEU A 42 -21.79 -14.00 15.24
N PHE A 43 -22.66 -14.02 16.24
CA PHE A 43 -24.05 -14.41 16.07
C PHE A 43 -24.99 -13.23 16.20
N THR A 44 -26.06 -13.27 15.43
CA THR A 44 -27.20 -12.39 15.60
C THR A 44 -28.49 -13.18 15.49
N ALA A 45 -29.56 -12.70 16.10
CA ALA A 45 -30.86 -13.32 15.89
C ALA A 45 -31.29 -13.13 14.43
N TYR A 46 -32.09 -14.05 13.89
CA TYR A 46 -32.67 -13.87 12.56
C TYR A 46 -33.55 -12.60 12.56
N PRO A 47 -33.31 -11.61 11.67
CA PRO A 47 -33.87 -10.27 11.78
C PRO A 47 -35.33 -10.19 11.30
N LYS A 48 -36.24 -10.70 12.13
CA LYS A 48 -37.68 -10.76 11.87
C LYS A 48 -38.41 -9.83 12.84
N PRO A 49 -39.06 -8.74 12.37
CA PRO A 49 -39.62 -7.69 13.24
C PRO A 49 -40.55 -8.20 14.34
N GLU A 50 -41.46 -9.12 14.01
CA GLU A 50 -42.41 -9.69 14.97
C GLU A 50 -41.79 -10.64 16.01
N GLU A 51 -40.53 -11.05 15.82
CA GLU A 51 -39.80 -11.97 16.69
C GLU A 51 -38.54 -11.29 17.31
N GLN A 52 -38.36 -9.97 17.19
CA GLN A 52 -37.12 -9.28 17.57
C GLN A 52 -36.71 -9.51 19.03
N GLU A 53 -37.60 -9.22 19.97
CA GLU A 53 -37.31 -9.36 21.41
C GLU A 53 -37.02 -10.82 21.77
N LEU A 54 -37.87 -11.75 21.30
CA LEU A 54 -37.69 -13.19 21.51
C LEU A 54 -36.37 -13.68 20.91
N GLY A 55 -36.02 -13.20 19.72
CA GLY A 55 -34.78 -13.52 19.02
C GLY A 55 -33.55 -13.05 19.79
N ASN A 56 -33.55 -11.81 20.28
CA ASN A 56 -32.46 -11.28 21.10
C ASN A 56 -32.31 -12.04 22.43
N GLN A 57 -33.42 -12.37 23.10
CA GLN A 57 -33.39 -13.21 24.30
C GLN A 57 -32.83 -14.60 24.01
N PHE A 58 -33.21 -15.20 22.87
CA PHE A 58 -32.70 -16.49 22.44
C PHE A 58 -31.20 -16.45 22.14
N LEU A 59 -30.72 -15.42 21.43
CA LEU A 59 -29.29 -15.20 21.20
C LEU A 59 -28.51 -15.15 22.52
N LEU A 60 -28.99 -14.40 23.51
CA LEU A 60 -28.35 -14.31 24.83
C LEU A 60 -28.28 -15.66 25.56
N ALA A 61 -29.35 -16.46 25.48
CA ALA A 61 -29.37 -17.80 26.04
C ALA A 61 -28.33 -18.72 25.39
N GLN A 62 -28.18 -18.65 24.06
CA GLN A 62 -27.16 -19.38 23.32
C GLN A 62 -25.73 -18.93 23.68
N MET A 63 -25.50 -17.60 23.79
CA MET A 63 -24.16 -17.07 24.08
C MET A 63 -23.60 -17.52 25.44
N THR A 64 -24.49 -17.75 26.41
CA THR A 64 -24.11 -18.20 27.77
C THR A 64 -23.35 -19.53 27.76
N THR A 65 -23.57 -20.38 26.74
CA THR A 65 -22.88 -21.68 26.62
C THR A 65 -21.64 -21.64 25.73
N ALA A 66 -21.26 -20.47 25.19
CA ALA A 66 -20.20 -20.33 24.19
C ALA A 66 -19.32 -19.08 24.44
N PRO A 67 -18.37 -19.13 25.38
CA PRO A 67 -17.59 -17.96 25.81
C PRO A 67 -16.72 -17.33 24.71
N ASP A 68 -16.30 -18.14 23.73
CA ASP A 68 -15.48 -17.70 22.60
C ASP A 68 -16.32 -17.07 21.47
N CYS A 69 -17.64 -17.06 21.61
CA CYS A 69 -18.57 -16.44 20.65
C CYS A 69 -18.96 -15.02 21.08
N ARG A 70 -19.42 -14.23 20.12
CA ARG A 70 -19.86 -12.84 20.29
C ARG A 70 -21.24 -12.65 19.70
N GLY A 71 -21.98 -11.69 20.24
CA GLY A 71 -23.36 -11.41 19.83
C GLY A 71 -23.55 -10.00 19.28
N LEU A 72 -24.42 -9.86 18.29
CA LEU A 72 -24.98 -8.58 17.85
C LEU A 72 -26.49 -8.55 18.15
N LEU A 73 -26.93 -7.52 18.87
CA LEU A 73 -28.35 -7.29 19.10
C LEU A 73 -29.02 -6.87 17.80
N VAL A 74 -30.12 -7.52 17.43
CA VAL A 74 -31.00 -7.02 16.38
C VAL A 74 -31.71 -5.78 16.92
N VAL A 75 -31.57 -4.67 16.22
CA VAL A 75 -32.12 -3.37 16.63
C VAL A 75 -32.92 -2.75 15.49
N GLY A 76 -33.88 -1.91 15.85
CA GLY A 76 -34.69 -1.12 14.93
C GLY A 76 -34.97 0.30 15.45
N PRO A 77 -35.59 1.16 14.63
CA PRO A 77 -35.82 2.56 14.96
C PRO A 77 -36.67 2.81 16.20
N GLN A 78 -37.54 1.85 16.55
CA GLN A 78 -38.51 1.97 17.65
C GLN A 78 -37.99 1.46 19.01
N ASP A 79 -36.76 0.94 19.06
CA ASP A 79 -36.19 0.44 20.32
C ASP A 79 -35.86 1.57 21.30
N ASP A 80 -36.03 1.30 22.61
CA ASP A 80 -35.57 2.18 23.69
C ASP A 80 -34.03 2.10 23.83
N PRO A 81 -33.27 3.16 23.54
CA PRO A 81 -31.81 3.15 23.65
C PRO A 81 -31.33 2.84 25.08
N ALA A 82 -32.12 3.23 26.10
CA ALA A 82 -31.77 2.94 27.49
C ALA A 82 -31.93 1.45 27.81
N ALA A 83 -32.91 0.76 27.23
CA ALA A 83 -33.06 -0.69 27.36
C ALA A 83 -31.92 -1.43 26.67
N VAL A 84 -31.55 -1.04 25.45
CA VAL A 84 -30.42 -1.62 24.72
C VAL A 84 -29.11 -1.45 25.48
N ARG A 85 -28.88 -0.25 26.06
CA ARG A 85 -27.70 0.00 26.90
C ARG A 85 -27.62 -0.93 28.11
N ARG A 86 -28.73 -1.16 28.81
CA ARG A 86 -28.78 -2.10 29.94
C ARG A 86 -28.41 -3.53 29.54
N LEU A 87 -28.82 -3.97 28.36
CA LEU A 87 -28.45 -5.30 27.84
C LEU A 87 -26.94 -5.38 27.54
N LEU A 88 -26.37 -4.35 26.90
CA LEU A 88 -24.93 -4.29 26.65
C LEU A 88 -24.12 -4.29 27.95
N ASP A 89 -24.57 -3.57 28.98
CA ASP A 89 -23.92 -3.53 30.29
C ASP A 89 -23.99 -4.89 31.01
N ALA A 90 -25.08 -5.63 30.84
CA ALA A 90 -25.29 -6.93 31.48
C ALA A 90 -24.54 -8.09 30.79
N HIS A 91 -24.18 -7.94 29.51
CA HIS A 91 -23.66 -9.03 28.68
C HIS A 91 -22.41 -8.64 27.89
N ALA A 92 -21.23 -8.91 28.47
CA ALA A 92 -19.93 -8.58 27.87
C ALA A 92 -19.64 -9.26 26.51
N GLN A 93 -20.38 -10.31 26.14
CA GLN A 93 -20.25 -10.96 24.84
C GLN A 93 -20.98 -10.19 23.71
N LEU A 94 -21.86 -9.25 24.04
CA LEU A 94 -22.48 -8.38 23.05
C LEU A 94 -21.48 -7.31 22.60
N VAL A 95 -21.19 -7.29 21.30
CA VAL A 95 -20.18 -6.39 20.72
C VAL A 95 -20.78 -5.36 19.76
N GLY A 96 -22.11 -5.33 19.62
CA GLY A 96 -22.78 -4.29 18.85
C GLY A 96 -24.14 -4.69 18.29
N PHE A 97 -24.43 -4.21 17.08
CA PHE A 97 -25.76 -4.14 16.50
C PHE A 97 -25.85 -4.80 15.13
N LYS A 98 -27.01 -5.41 14.88
CA LYS A 98 -27.50 -5.85 13.58
C LYS A 98 -28.78 -5.06 13.24
N PRO A 99 -28.66 -3.84 12.68
CA PRO A 99 -29.80 -3.18 12.06
C PRO A 99 -30.21 -3.97 10.81
N TYR A 100 -31.50 -3.93 10.45
CA TYR A 100 -31.96 -4.63 9.26
C TYR A 100 -33.13 -3.91 8.59
N HIS A 101 -33.14 -3.90 7.25
CA HIS A 101 -34.07 -3.12 6.46
C HIS A 101 -35.56 -3.46 6.69
N THR A 102 -35.88 -4.67 7.17
CA THR A 102 -37.26 -5.08 7.50
C THR A 102 -37.85 -4.30 8.68
N PHE A 103 -37.02 -3.59 9.45
CA PHE A 103 -37.44 -2.72 10.54
C PHE A 103 -37.71 -1.28 10.10
N ALA A 104 -37.50 -0.95 8.82
CA ALA A 104 -37.88 0.34 8.26
C ALA A 104 -39.41 0.49 8.24
N ASP A 105 -39.91 1.68 8.62
CA ASP A 105 -41.35 2.00 8.60
C ASP A 105 -41.83 2.34 7.19
N ARG A 106 -41.70 1.38 6.26
CA ARG A 106 -42.12 1.52 4.87
C ARG A 106 -42.39 0.16 4.20
N PRO A 107 -43.26 0.10 3.17
CA PRO A 107 -43.55 -1.14 2.46
C PRO A 107 -42.39 -1.68 1.60
N ASP A 108 -41.65 -0.79 0.95
CA ASP A 108 -40.57 -1.09 -0.01
C ASP A 108 -39.20 -1.18 0.67
N THR A 109 -39.10 -2.08 1.65
CA THR A 109 -37.91 -2.17 2.52
C THR A 109 -36.61 -2.46 1.78
N PHE A 110 -36.63 -3.00 0.55
CA PHE A 110 -35.43 -3.19 -0.26
C PHE A 110 -34.84 -1.89 -0.81
N GLU A 111 -35.62 -0.80 -0.85
CA GLU A 111 -35.15 0.53 -1.26
C GLU A 111 -35.02 1.49 -0.07
N ALA A 112 -35.01 0.96 1.15
CA ALA A 112 -34.85 1.75 2.36
C ALA A 112 -33.43 2.38 2.45
N PRO A 113 -33.31 3.72 2.61
CA PRO A 113 -32.10 4.38 3.08
C PRO A 113 -31.63 3.84 4.44
N LEU A 114 -30.35 4.00 4.78
CA LEU A 114 -29.81 3.47 6.04
C LEU A 114 -30.51 4.11 7.24
N ALA A 115 -30.75 5.42 7.21
CA ALA A 115 -31.45 6.15 8.25
C ALA A 115 -32.84 5.58 8.60
N ASP A 116 -33.51 4.88 7.68
CA ASP A 116 -34.84 4.32 7.92
C ASP A 116 -34.82 3.11 8.87
N TYR A 117 -33.68 2.40 8.98
CA TYR A 117 -33.56 1.19 9.82
C TYR A 117 -32.32 1.15 10.72
N LEU A 118 -31.41 2.11 10.59
CA LEU A 118 -30.25 2.31 11.45
C LEU A 118 -30.33 3.70 12.09
N PRO A 119 -30.98 3.81 13.27
CA PRO A 119 -31.21 5.09 13.93
C PRO A 119 -29.92 5.70 14.48
N GLU A 120 -29.90 7.03 14.64
CA GLU A 120 -28.73 7.80 15.10
C GLU A 120 -28.18 7.35 16.46
N TRP A 121 -29.07 6.98 17.40
CA TRP A 121 -28.65 6.49 18.71
C TRP A 121 -27.76 5.24 18.64
N CYS A 122 -27.89 4.40 17.60
CA CYS A 122 -27.00 3.26 17.40
C CYS A 122 -25.57 3.73 17.07
N TRP A 123 -25.44 4.77 16.25
CA TRP A 123 -24.15 5.35 15.90
C TRP A 123 -23.49 6.03 17.10
N GLU A 124 -24.25 6.83 17.85
CA GLU A 124 -23.77 7.48 19.08
C GLU A 124 -23.29 6.45 20.11
N LEU A 125 -24.06 5.37 20.31
CA LEU A 125 -23.70 4.32 21.25
C LEU A 125 -22.50 3.50 20.77
N ALA A 126 -22.38 3.27 19.45
CA ALA A 126 -21.23 2.61 18.86
C ALA A 126 -19.97 3.46 18.92
N GLU A 127 -20.08 4.78 18.77
CA GLU A 127 -18.97 5.72 18.94
C GLU A 127 -18.48 5.76 20.40
N GLU A 128 -19.41 5.83 21.35
CA GLU A 128 -19.10 5.89 22.79
C GLU A 128 -18.32 4.64 23.24
N ARG A 129 -18.75 3.46 22.77
CA ARG A 129 -18.31 2.15 23.28
C ARG A 129 -17.50 1.31 22.28
N GLU A 130 -17.15 1.90 21.14
CA GLU A 130 -16.45 1.23 20.03
C GLU A 130 -17.15 -0.05 19.53
N LEU A 131 -18.49 -0.01 19.48
CA LEU A 131 -19.29 -1.16 19.08
C LEU A 131 -19.28 -1.37 17.57
N VAL A 132 -19.63 -2.59 17.20
CA VAL A 132 -19.76 -3.05 15.82
C VAL A 132 -21.16 -2.73 15.29
N ILE A 133 -21.26 -2.28 14.04
CA ILE A 133 -22.52 -2.17 13.31
C ILE A 133 -22.40 -3.01 12.05
N LEU A 134 -23.12 -4.13 11.99
CA LEU A 134 -23.14 -5.01 10.82
C LEU A 134 -24.28 -4.59 9.87
N ILE A 135 -23.94 -3.81 8.85
CA ILE A 135 -24.87 -3.15 7.94
C ILE A 135 -25.18 -4.04 6.73
N HIS A 136 -26.46 -4.11 6.36
CA HIS A 136 -26.91 -4.76 5.12
C HIS A 136 -27.42 -3.69 4.14
N LEU A 137 -26.67 -3.43 3.06
CA LEU A 137 -27.07 -2.45 2.03
C LEU A 137 -28.03 -3.11 1.04
N VAL A 138 -29.29 -2.67 1.01
CA VAL A 138 -30.35 -3.35 0.24
C VAL A 138 -30.78 -2.65 -1.04
N ARG A 139 -30.61 -1.31 -1.11
CA ARG A 139 -30.99 -0.50 -2.29
C ARG A 139 -30.41 -1.06 -3.57
N GLN A 140 -31.12 -0.83 -4.67
CA GLN A 140 -30.61 -1.14 -6.00
C GLN A 140 -29.21 -0.53 -6.16
N ARG A 141 -28.30 -1.28 -6.81
CA ARG A 141 -26.89 -0.92 -7.04
C ARG A 141 -25.99 -0.89 -5.80
N ALA A 142 -26.52 -1.07 -4.60
CA ALA A 142 -25.75 -1.27 -3.37
C ALA A 142 -24.56 -0.30 -3.22
N LEU A 143 -23.32 -0.77 -3.31
CA LEU A 143 -22.11 0.07 -3.22
C LEU A 143 -21.93 1.07 -4.37
N ALA A 144 -22.58 0.89 -5.52
CA ALA A 144 -22.56 1.86 -6.61
C ALA A 144 -23.71 2.87 -6.55
N ASP A 145 -24.58 2.78 -5.54
CA ASP A 145 -25.61 3.79 -5.28
C ASP A 145 -24.99 5.03 -4.60
N PRO A 146 -25.13 6.24 -5.18
CA PRO A 146 -24.52 7.46 -4.63
C PRO A 146 -25.04 7.85 -3.25
N GLU A 147 -26.29 7.52 -2.91
CA GLU A 147 -26.88 7.88 -1.62
C GLU A 147 -26.35 6.93 -0.53
N ASN A 148 -26.27 5.63 -0.79
CA ASN A 148 -25.58 4.68 0.10
C ASN A 148 -24.14 5.12 0.37
N LEU A 149 -23.38 5.46 -0.67
CA LEU A 149 -21.99 5.92 -0.53
C LEU A 149 -21.88 7.22 0.25
N GLY A 150 -22.75 8.18 -0.03
CA GLY A 150 -22.79 9.48 0.65
C GLY A 150 -23.08 9.32 2.14
N GLU A 151 -24.09 8.52 2.48
CA GLU A 151 -24.50 8.28 3.86
C GLU A 151 -23.44 7.50 4.65
N LEU A 152 -22.90 6.41 4.10
CA LEU A 152 -21.80 5.64 4.72
C LEU A 152 -20.59 6.53 4.99
N ARG A 153 -20.17 7.34 4.02
CA ARG A 153 -19.02 8.24 4.19
C ARG A 153 -19.28 9.30 5.25
N SER A 154 -20.49 9.85 5.28
CA SER A 154 -20.87 10.85 6.27
C SER A 154 -20.81 10.25 7.67
N ARG A 155 -21.52 9.14 7.88
CA ARG A 155 -21.63 8.49 9.19
C ARG A 155 -20.28 7.93 9.69
N CYS A 156 -19.50 7.27 8.84
CA CYS A 156 -18.17 6.78 9.25
C CYS A 156 -17.19 7.91 9.63
N ARG A 157 -17.34 9.12 9.06
CA ARG A 157 -16.52 10.29 9.42
C ARG A 157 -17.02 10.98 10.68
N GLU A 158 -18.33 11.03 10.87
CA GLU A 158 -18.98 11.57 12.05
C GLU A 158 -18.70 10.71 13.30
N PHE A 159 -18.67 9.39 13.13
CA PHE A 159 -18.48 8.39 14.19
C PHE A 159 -17.23 7.52 13.92
N PRO A 160 -16.01 8.08 14.04
CA PRO A 160 -14.77 7.39 13.67
C PRO A 160 -14.39 6.21 14.57
N ARG A 161 -14.97 6.06 15.77
CA ARG A 161 -14.75 4.94 16.68
C ARG A 161 -15.80 3.83 16.54
N ALA A 162 -16.95 4.12 15.93
CA ALA A 162 -17.92 3.09 15.56
C ALA A 162 -17.32 2.14 14.51
N ARG A 163 -17.39 0.82 14.74
CA ARG A 163 -16.76 -0.19 13.88
C ARG A 163 -17.78 -0.73 12.88
N VAL A 164 -17.73 -0.28 11.63
CA VAL A 164 -18.73 -0.62 10.62
C VAL A 164 -18.30 -1.84 9.82
N ILE A 165 -19.18 -2.84 9.70
CA ILE A 165 -18.97 -4.02 8.85
C ILE A 165 -20.07 -4.03 7.79
N LEU A 166 -19.69 -4.09 6.52
CA LEU A 166 -20.65 -4.30 5.43
C LEU A 166 -20.86 -5.80 5.23
N ALA A 167 -22.05 -6.29 5.58
CA ALA A 167 -22.45 -7.69 5.41
C ALA A 167 -22.53 -8.05 3.92
N HIS A 168 -22.09 -9.26 3.57
CA HIS A 168 -21.96 -9.70 2.17
C HIS A 168 -21.21 -8.63 1.34
N ALA A 169 -20.20 -8.02 1.95
CA ALA A 169 -19.46 -6.83 1.56
C ALA A 169 -20.32 -5.74 0.90
N GLY A 170 -21.45 -5.45 1.54
CA GLY A 170 -22.39 -4.42 1.11
C GLY A 170 -23.11 -4.80 -0.17
N ARG A 171 -23.52 -6.08 -0.27
CA ARG A 171 -24.17 -6.74 -1.41
C ARG A 171 -23.30 -6.97 -2.65
N GLY A 172 -22.10 -7.51 -2.44
CA GLY A 172 -21.21 -8.02 -3.50
C GLY A 172 -21.75 -9.21 -4.33
N PHE A 173 -23.07 -9.39 -4.35
CA PHE A 173 -23.82 -10.30 -5.20
C PHE A 173 -23.82 -9.85 -6.67
N HIS A 174 -23.66 -8.56 -6.91
CA HIS A 174 -23.41 -7.99 -8.23
C HIS A 174 -22.01 -7.39 -8.25
N ALA A 175 -21.05 -8.13 -8.80
CA ALA A 175 -19.64 -7.74 -8.74
C ALA A 175 -19.32 -6.37 -9.39
N PRO A 176 -19.93 -5.97 -10.53
CA PRO A 176 -19.71 -4.65 -11.11
C PRO A 176 -20.05 -3.48 -10.18
N ASP A 177 -21.10 -3.59 -9.36
CA ASP A 177 -21.45 -2.51 -8.41
C ASP A 177 -20.38 -2.37 -7.33
N THR A 178 -19.85 -3.48 -6.80
CA THR A 178 -18.72 -3.45 -5.87
C THR A 178 -17.50 -2.80 -6.53
N VAL A 179 -17.11 -3.25 -7.72
CA VAL A 179 -15.93 -2.74 -8.45
C VAL A 179 -16.04 -1.22 -8.67
N ASN A 180 -17.22 -0.73 -9.04
CA ASN A 180 -17.44 0.69 -9.33
C ASN A 180 -17.54 1.57 -8.08
N GLY A 181 -18.03 1.01 -6.96
CA GLY A 181 -18.34 1.77 -5.76
C GLY A 181 -17.25 1.76 -4.68
N VAL A 182 -16.57 0.63 -4.49
CA VAL A 182 -15.74 0.38 -3.28
C VAL A 182 -14.60 1.39 -3.10
N ARG A 183 -14.02 1.89 -4.19
CA ARG A 183 -12.95 2.90 -4.15
C ARG A 183 -13.38 4.21 -3.49
N GLU A 184 -14.68 4.55 -3.53
CA GLU A 184 -15.19 5.79 -2.95
C GLU A 184 -15.20 5.73 -1.41
N LEU A 185 -15.02 4.55 -0.82
CA LEU A 185 -14.94 4.37 0.63
C LEU A 185 -13.50 4.46 1.17
N ARG A 186 -12.51 4.77 0.32
CA ARG A 186 -11.10 4.94 0.73
C ARG A 186 -10.97 5.99 1.85
N GLY A 187 -10.02 5.74 2.75
CA GLY A 187 -9.73 6.62 3.90
C GLY A 187 -10.65 6.42 5.11
N LEU A 188 -11.70 5.60 5.00
CA LEU A 188 -12.52 5.23 6.16
C LEU A 188 -11.78 4.18 7.00
N GLY A 189 -11.18 4.62 8.11
CA GLY A 189 -10.36 3.78 9.00
C GLY A 189 -11.14 2.81 9.88
N ASN A 190 -12.46 2.96 9.94
CA ASN A 190 -13.40 2.24 10.79
C ASN A 190 -14.39 1.38 9.99
N LEU A 191 -14.03 1.02 8.75
CA LEU A 191 -14.84 0.18 7.86
C LEU A 191 -14.18 -1.19 7.62
N TRP A 192 -14.99 -2.24 7.61
CA TRP A 192 -14.64 -3.62 7.30
C TRP A 192 -15.70 -4.26 6.39
N PHE A 193 -15.34 -5.39 5.77
CA PHE A 193 -16.14 -6.10 4.79
C PHE A 193 -16.23 -7.58 5.16
N ASP A 194 -17.43 -8.14 5.14
CA ASP A 194 -17.68 -9.56 5.37
C ASP A 194 -17.83 -10.30 4.03
N THR A 195 -17.15 -11.43 3.84
CA THR A 195 -17.16 -12.18 2.57
C THR A 195 -18.42 -13.01 2.33
N SER A 196 -19.26 -13.17 3.35
CA SER A 196 -20.31 -14.17 3.34
C SER A 196 -21.25 -14.10 2.13
N ALA A 197 -21.62 -15.27 1.60
CA ALA A 197 -22.50 -15.44 0.45
C ALA A 197 -22.03 -14.80 -0.89
N ILE A 198 -20.88 -14.13 -0.95
CA ILE A 198 -20.31 -13.60 -2.19
C ILE A 198 -19.71 -14.75 -3.00
N CYS A 199 -20.27 -15.03 -4.18
CA CYS A 199 -19.91 -16.19 -5.01
C CYS A 199 -19.11 -15.85 -6.28
N GLU A 200 -18.67 -14.59 -6.41
CA GLU A 200 -17.91 -14.08 -7.55
C GLU A 200 -16.65 -13.35 -7.07
N SER A 201 -15.48 -13.84 -7.47
CA SER A 201 -14.18 -13.33 -7.03
C SER A 201 -13.89 -11.86 -7.38
N PRO A 202 -14.42 -11.25 -8.47
CA PRO A 202 -14.11 -9.85 -8.78
C PRO A 202 -14.56 -8.85 -7.70
N ALA A 203 -15.66 -9.13 -6.99
CA ALA A 203 -16.10 -8.28 -5.89
C ALA A 203 -15.09 -8.28 -4.73
N LEU A 204 -14.62 -9.48 -4.34
CA LEU A 204 -13.62 -9.66 -3.30
C LEU A 204 -12.25 -9.09 -3.70
N LEU A 205 -11.85 -9.28 -4.96
CA LEU A 205 -10.61 -8.74 -5.49
C LEU A 205 -10.61 -7.21 -5.46
N ALA A 206 -11.72 -6.56 -5.82
CA ALA A 206 -11.84 -5.10 -5.74
C ALA A 206 -11.69 -4.58 -4.30
N ILE A 207 -12.26 -5.28 -3.32
CA ILE A 207 -12.11 -4.93 -1.90
C ILE A 207 -10.65 -5.09 -1.45
N LEU A 208 -9.98 -6.20 -1.81
CA LEU A 208 -8.56 -6.42 -1.51
C LEU A 208 -7.67 -5.36 -2.18
N ASP A 209 -7.95 -5.03 -3.44
CA ASP A 209 -7.24 -3.99 -4.17
C ASP A 209 -7.37 -2.63 -3.49
N GLU A 210 -8.49 -2.32 -2.84
CA GLU A 210 -8.71 -1.03 -2.19
C GLU A 210 -8.35 -0.95 -0.71
N PHE A 211 -8.58 -2.02 0.05
CA PHE A 211 -8.46 -2.02 1.50
C PHE A 211 -7.46 -3.04 2.05
N GLY A 212 -6.95 -3.93 1.20
CA GLY A 212 -6.07 -5.02 1.62
C GLY A 212 -6.76 -6.06 2.50
N PRO A 213 -6.01 -7.07 2.98
CA PRO A 213 -6.56 -8.21 3.71
C PRO A 213 -7.01 -7.89 5.13
N ARG A 214 -6.49 -6.82 5.77
CA ARG A 214 -6.85 -6.46 7.16
C ARG A 214 -8.23 -5.85 7.36
N ARG A 215 -8.96 -5.64 6.28
CA ARG A 215 -10.32 -5.11 6.29
C ARG A 215 -11.37 -6.12 5.84
N LEU A 216 -10.96 -7.33 5.49
CA LEU A 216 -11.83 -8.38 5.02
C LEU A 216 -12.00 -9.46 6.10
N LEU A 217 -13.23 -9.89 6.35
CA LEU A 217 -13.60 -10.88 7.35
C LEU A 217 -14.25 -12.06 6.65
N TRP A 218 -13.83 -13.28 6.98
CA TRP A 218 -14.57 -14.45 6.57
C TRP A 218 -15.82 -14.62 7.43
N GLY A 219 -16.98 -14.77 6.77
CA GLY A 219 -18.25 -15.10 7.40
C GLY A 219 -18.98 -16.17 6.60
N SER A 220 -19.70 -17.04 7.29
CA SER A 220 -20.47 -18.11 6.64
C SER A 220 -21.86 -17.64 6.21
N ASP A 221 -22.42 -16.62 6.87
CA ASP A 221 -23.84 -16.27 6.82
C ASP A 221 -24.74 -17.50 7.07
N TRP A 222 -24.31 -18.42 7.93
CA TRP A 222 -25.14 -19.57 8.29
C TRP A 222 -26.49 -19.07 8.83
N PRO A 223 -27.63 -19.57 8.30
CA PRO A 223 -27.83 -20.79 7.51
C PRO A 223 -27.81 -20.65 5.99
N VAL A 224 -27.58 -19.44 5.44
CA VAL A 224 -27.54 -19.21 3.98
C VAL A 224 -26.45 -20.04 3.31
N SER A 225 -25.31 -20.22 3.97
CA SER A 225 -24.22 -21.08 3.48
C SER A 225 -24.65 -22.52 3.16
N GLU A 226 -25.68 -23.05 3.81
CA GLU A 226 -26.17 -24.43 3.57
C GLU A 226 -27.11 -24.54 2.37
N GLN A 227 -27.63 -23.41 1.87
CA GLN A 227 -28.48 -23.42 0.69
C GLN A 227 -27.70 -23.93 -0.50
N ARG A 228 -28.36 -24.66 -1.41
CA ARG A 228 -27.72 -25.14 -2.63
C ARG A 228 -27.89 -24.13 -3.75
N GLY A 229 -26.78 -23.71 -4.36
CA GLY A 229 -26.78 -22.72 -5.41
C GLY A 229 -25.70 -21.68 -5.24
N LYS A 230 -25.83 -20.59 -5.99
CA LYS A 230 -24.99 -19.40 -5.85
C LYS A 230 -25.74 -18.16 -6.33
N CYS A 231 -25.29 -17.01 -5.87
CA CYS A 231 -25.62 -15.74 -6.47
C CYS A 231 -24.71 -15.50 -7.69
N VAL A 232 -25.26 -14.92 -8.77
CA VAL A 232 -24.51 -14.55 -9.98
C VAL A 232 -24.92 -13.18 -10.49
N THR A 233 -23.96 -12.45 -11.04
CA THR A 233 -24.22 -11.23 -11.80
C THR A 233 -25.03 -11.53 -13.07
N VAL A 234 -26.13 -10.79 -13.29
CA VAL A 234 -26.96 -10.86 -14.49
C VAL A 234 -27.36 -9.45 -14.90
N GLY A 235 -26.78 -8.96 -15.99
CA GLY A 235 -27.09 -7.62 -16.51
C GLY A 235 -26.67 -6.52 -15.54
N ASP A 236 -27.65 -5.72 -15.09
CA ASP A 236 -27.51 -4.63 -14.13
C ASP A 236 -27.90 -5.02 -12.69
N GLY A 237 -28.01 -6.32 -12.42
CA GLY A 237 -28.34 -6.86 -11.12
C GLY A 237 -27.80 -8.27 -10.92
N PHE A 238 -28.46 -9.05 -10.06
CA PHE A 238 -28.03 -10.41 -9.75
C PHE A 238 -29.22 -11.37 -9.66
N ALA A 239 -28.93 -12.66 -9.81
CA ALA A 239 -29.91 -13.73 -9.65
C ALA A 239 -29.37 -14.81 -8.73
N TRP A 240 -30.23 -15.35 -7.87
CA TRP A 240 -29.96 -16.58 -7.14
C TRP A 240 -30.32 -17.78 -8.01
N ILE A 241 -29.30 -18.57 -8.35
CA ILE A 241 -29.44 -19.84 -9.07
C ILE A 241 -29.44 -20.96 -8.04
N ASN A 242 -30.50 -21.76 -8.02
CA ASN A 242 -30.70 -22.87 -7.10
C ASN A 242 -31.24 -24.10 -7.88
N PRO A 243 -31.29 -25.31 -7.30
CA PRO A 243 -31.74 -26.51 -8.01
C PRO A 243 -33.10 -26.40 -8.72
N GLU A 244 -33.99 -25.53 -8.23
CA GLU A 244 -35.32 -25.32 -8.80
C GLU A 244 -35.30 -24.37 -10.01
N ARG A 245 -34.34 -23.45 -10.06
CA ARG A 245 -34.21 -22.39 -11.07
C ARG A 245 -33.16 -22.66 -12.15
N VAL A 246 -32.33 -23.69 -11.98
CA VAL A 246 -31.37 -24.11 -13.02
C VAL A 246 -32.14 -24.60 -14.24
N ASP A 247 -31.87 -24.00 -15.40
CA ASP A 247 -32.55 -24.31 -16.67
C ASP A 247 -32.38 -25.80 -17.04
N LYS A 248 -33.51 -26.51 -17.10
CA LYS A 248 -33.60 -27.94 -17.45
C LYS A 248 -33.76 -28.16 -18.96
N ALA A 249 -33.34 -27.20 -19.79
CA ALA A 249 -33.36 -27.35 -21.23
C ALA A 249 -32.66 -28.65 -21.65
N PRO A 250 -33.17 -29.37 -22.68
CA PRO A 250 -32.64 -30.67 -23.09
C PRO A 250 -31.20 -30.63 -23.61
N THR A 251 -30.65 -29.44 -23.86
CA THR A 251 -29.28 -29.21 -24.32
C THR A 251 -28.30 -28.87 -23.20
N SER A 252 -28.79 -28.57 -21.99
CA SER A 252 -27.92 -28.25 -20.84
C SER A 252 -27.39 -29.54 -20.19
N PRO A 253 -26.11 -29.59 -19.81
CA PRO A 253 -25.60 -30.72 -19.04
C PRO A 253 -26.31 -30.82 -17.69
N ALA A 254 -26.32 -32.01 -17.08
CA ALA A 254 -26.82 -32.18 -15.72
C ALA A 254 -25.96 -31.37 -14.75
N ILE A 255 -26.59 -30.46 -14.00
CA ILE A 255 -25.91 -29.57 -13.05
C ILE A 255 -26.21 -30.03 -11.62
N GLN A 256 -25.15 -30.23 -10.83
CA GLN A 256 -25.24 -30.41 -9.39
C GLN A 256 -24.78 -29.11 -8.72
N THR A 257 -25.73 -28.37 -8.16
CA THR A 257 -25.41 -27.14 -7.41
C THR A 257 -24.68 -27.49 -6.12
N ARG A 258 -23.68 -26.69 -5.73
CA ARG A 258 -22.95 -26.83 -4.45
C ARG A 258 -23.64 -26.01 -3.35
N ALA A 259 -23.19 -26.16 -2.11
CA ALA A 259 -23.62 -25.27 -1.03
C ALA A 259 -23.07 -23.85 -1.28
N VAL A 260 -23.84 -22.81 -0.95
CA VAL A 260 -23.44 -21.40 -1.12
C VAL A 260 -22.14 -21.10 -0.37
N GLY A 261 -21.93 -21.70 0.81
CA GLY A 261 -20.68 -21.56 1.56
C GLY A 261 -19.46 -22.06 0.80
N GLU A 262 -19.59 -23.16 0.05
CA GLU A 262 -18.51 -23.70 -0.79
C GLU A 262 -18.22 -22.81 -2.01
N GLU A 263 -19.27 -22.25 -2.61
CA GLU A 263 -19.17 -21.30 -3.72
C GLU A 263 -18.49 -20.01 -3.28
N SER A 264 -18.83 -19.51 -2.09
CA SER A 264 -18.23 -18.32 -1.51
C SER A 264 -16.76 -18.52 -1.13
N LEU A 265 -16.43 -19.66 -0.51
CA LEU A 265 -15.02 -20.03 -0.25
C LEU A 265 -14.22 -20.18 -1.54
N THR A 266 -14.83 -20.72 -2.60
CA THR A 266 -14.18 -20.83 -3.92
C THR A 266 -13.88 -19.45 -4.50
N ALA A 267 -14.82 -18.51 -4.42
CA ALA A 267 -14.63 -17.13 -4.86
C ALA A 267 -13.52 -16.42 -4.06
N LEU A 268 -13.49 -16.59 -2.74
CA LEU A 268 -12.43 -16.05 -1.89
C LEU A 268 -11.07 -16.67 -2.21
N ALA A 269 -11.02 -17.99 -2.44
CA ALA A 269 -9.78 -18.67 -2.80
C ALA A 269 -9.21 -18.19 -4.15
N GLU A 270 -10.09 -17.94 -5.13
CA GLU A 270 -9.68 -17.36 -6.40
C GLU A 270 -9.16 -15.93 -6.23
N ALA A 271 -9.88 -15.07 -5.49
CA ALA A 271 -9.44 -13.71 -5.21
C ALA A 271 -8.10 -13.68 -4.47
N ALA A 272 -7.92 -14.55 -3.48
CA ALA A 272 -6.66 -14.71 -2.73
C ALA A 272 -5.49 -15.04 -3.65
N ARG A 273 -5.68 -15.99 -4.58
CA ARG A 273 -4.66 -16.38 -5.57
C ARG A 273 -4.35 -15.26 -6.57
N LEU A 274 -5.36 -14.55 -7.05
CA LEU A 274 -5.20 -13.45 -8.02
C LEU A 274 -4.52 -12.23 -7.41
N PHE A 275 -4.80 -11.96 -6.13
CA PHE A 275 -4.16 -10.88 -5.38
C PHE A 275 -2.73 -11.25 -4.94
N GLY A 276 -2.49 -12.52 -4.62
CA GLY A 276 -1.20 -13.01 -4.12
C GLY A 276 -1.11 -12.97 -2.59
N LEU A 277 -2.19 -13.33 -1.89
CA LEU A 277 -2.23 -13.37 -0.42
C LEU A 277 -1.27 -14.43 0.13
N ALA A 278 -0.57 -14.07 1.20
CA ALA A 278 0.28 -14.96 1.99
C ALA A 278 -0.50 -15.61 3.15
N ASP A 279 0.12 -16.57 3.84
CA ASP A 279 -0.50 -17.26 4.98
C ASP A 279 -0.90 -16.30 6.11
N GLU A 280 -0.17 -15.20 6.29
CA GLU A 280 -0.51 -14.18 7.27
C GLU A 280 -1.76 -13.39 6.90
N ASP A 281 -1.95 -13.11 5.62
CA ASP A 281 -3.16 -12.43 5.14
C ASP A 281 -4.39 -13.32 5.30
N LEU A 282 -4.23 -14.63 5.07
CA LEU A 282 -5.29 -15.62 5.27
C LEU A 282 -5.65 -15.74 6.76
N ARG A 283 -4.67 -15.72 7.67
CA ARG A 283 -4.93 -15.65 9.11
C ARG A 283 -5.67 -14.36 9.49
N ASP A 284 -5.29 -13.23 8.90
CA ASP A 284 -5.99 -11.96 9.09
C ASP A 284 -7.47 -12.08 8.69
N ILE A 285 -7.76 -12.60 7.48
CA ILE A 285 -9.12 -12.72 6.95
C ILE A 285 -9.99 -13.68 7.78
N PHE A 286 -9.47 -14.85 8.12
CA PHE A 286 -10.25 -15.90 8.79
C PHE A 286 -10.31 -15.77 10.31
N HIS A 287 -9.43 -15.00 10.96
CA HIS A 287 -9.39 -14.94 12.42
C HIS A 287 -8.91 -13.60 12.99
N ASP A 288 -7.70 -13.13 12.63
CA ASP A 288 -7.06 -12.06 13.42
C ASP A 288 -7.77 -10.70 13.26
N ASN A 289 -8.43 -10.44 12.13
CA ASN A 289 -9.29 -9.27 11.98
C ASN A 289 -10.48 -9.31 12.95
N ALA A 290 -11.16 -10.46 13.08
CA ALA A 290 -12.24 -10.64 14.03
C ALA A 290 -11.74 -10.52 15.47
N ALA A 291 -10.56 -11.08 15.76
CA ALA A 291 -9.96 -10.98 17.09
C ALA A 291 -9.65 -9.53 17.50
N ARG A 292 -9.10 -8.72 16.58
CA ARG A 292 -8.90 -7.28 16.79
C ARG A 292 -10.22 -6.53 16.97
N LEU A 293 -11.24 -6.86 16.18
CA LEU A 293 -12.54 -6.19 16.22
C LEU A 293 -13.38 -6.53 17.46
N TYR A 294 -13.28 -7.74 17.99
CA TYR A 294 -14.18 -8.23 19.04
C TYR A 294 -13.47 -8.50 20.37
N GLY A 295 -12.20 -8.10 20.49
CA GLY A 295 -11.40 -8.27 21.71
C GLY A 295 -11.14 -9.74 22.04
N LEU A 296 -10.87 -10.56 21.01
CA LEU A 296 -10.50 -11.97 21.20
C LEU A 296 -8.98 -12.09 21.40
N PRO A 297 -8.50 -13.16 22.06
CA PRO A 297 -7.07 -13.40 22.18
C PRO A 297 -6.38 -13.54 20.81
N LEU A 298 -5.32 -12.75 20.60
CA LEU A 298 -4.41 -12.87 19.46
C LEU A 298 -3.14 -13.64 19.85
N PRO A 299 -2.52 -14.38 18.92
CA PRO A 299 -1.18 -14.89 19.12
C PRO A 299 -0.20 -13.74 19.41
N SER A 300 0.69 -13.92 20.39
CA SER A 300 1.75 -12.95 20.65
C SER A 300 2.68 -12.84 19.44
N SER A 301 2.86 -11.62 18.94
CA SER A 301 3.84 -11.29 17.91
C SER A 301 4.86 -10.31 18.49
N PRO A 302 6.15 -10.39 18.11
CA PRO A 302 7.13 -9.42 18.56
C PRO A 302 6.77 -8.04 18.03
N ASP A 303 6.75 -7.05 18.93
CA ASP A 303 6.53 -5.65 18.57
C ASP A 303 7.63 -5.11 17.63
N VAL A 304 7.37 -3.99 16.96
CA VAL A 304 8.27 -3.40 15.97
C VAL A 304 9.67 -3.13 16.53
N GLN A 305 9.78 -2.77 17.81
CA GLN A 305 11.06 -2.49 18.47
C GLN A 305 11.81 -3.80 18.79
N ALA A 306 11.10 -4.85 19.19
CA ALA A 306 11.65 -6.18 19.41
C ALA A 306 12.19 -6.77 18.09
N GLN A 307 11.43 -6.63 17.01
CA GLN A 307 11.88 -6.99 15.67
C GLN A 307 13.16 -6.22 15.29
N TYR A 308 13.23 -4.92 15.59
CA TYR A 308 14.40 -4.11 15.29
C TYR A 308 15.64 -4.53 16.09
N ARG A 309 15.47 -4.83 17.39
CA ARG A 309 16.54 -5.41 18.22
C ARG A 309 17.03 -6.73 17.67
N GLN A 310 16.13 -7.60 17.21
CA GLN A 310 16.51 -8.86 16.56
C GLN A 310 17.28 -8.62 15.25
N ALA A 311 16.83 -7.67 14.43
CA ALA A 311 17.48 -7.34 13.17
C ALA A 311 18.89 -6.79 13.37
N LYS A 312 19.17 -6.02 14.41
CA LYS A 312 20.54 -5.57 14.75
C LYS A 312 21.52 -6.74 14.96
N ALA A 313 21.03 -7.93 15.32
CA ALA A 313 21.86 -9.13 15.46
C ALA A 313 22.19 -9.83 14.12
N ARG A 314 21.63 -9.36 13.00
CA ARG A 314 21.74 -9.98 11.66
C ARG A 314 22.09 -8.99 10.55
N ILE A 315 21.66 -7.75 10.69
CA ILE A 315 21.84 -6.67 9.72
C ILE A 315 22.69 -5.58 10.38
N PRO A 316 23.84 -5.19 9.80
CA PRO A 316 24.64 -4.08 10.33
C PRO A 316 23.83 -2.78 10.47
N GLY A 317 23.67 -2.30 11.71
CA GLY A 317 22.82 -1.16 12.04
C GLY A 317 21.31 -1.42 11.92
N GLY A 318 20.90 -2.69 11.85
CA GLY A 318 19.50 -3.16 11.84
C GLY A 318 18.70 -2.87 10.56
N THR A 319 19.23 -2.07 9.63
CA THR A 319 18.60 -1.75 8.34
C THR A 319 19.64 -1.68 7.22
N GLN A 320 19.18 -1.78 5.98
CA GLN A 320 20.04 -1.70 4.78
C GLN A 320 20.41 -0.26 4.39
N LEU A 321 19.69 0.75 4.91
CA LEU A 321 19.84 2.14 4.51
C LEU A 321 19.99 3.04 5.74
N LEU A 322 21.12 3.75 5.83
CA LEU A 322 21.44 4.69 6.92
C LEU A 322 20.30 5.67 7.18
N SER A 323 19.77 6.34 6.14
CA SER A 323 18.74 7.37 6.26
C SER A 323 17.37 6.86 6.75
N LYS A 324 17.19 5.55 6.89
CA LYS A 324 15.98 4.92 7.47
C LYS A 324 16.24 4.30 8.84
N ARG A 325 17.45 4.42 9.39
CA ARG A 325 17.76 3.92 10.73
C ARG A 325 17.01 4.74 11.79
N PRO A 326 16.29 4.11 12.72
CA PRO A 326 15.67 4.78 13.87
C PRO A 326 16.61 5.73 14.61
N GLU A 327 17.91 5.44 14.67
CA GLU A 327 18.92 6.27 15.33
C GLU A 327 19.11 7.65 14.69
N MET A 328 18.74 7.81 13.41
CA MET A 328 18.78 9.10 12.73
C MET A 328 17.60 10.02 13.09
N PHE A 329 16.64 9.50 13.88
CA PHE A 329 15.40 10.19 14.22
C PHE A 329 15.18 10.16 15.74
N ALA A 330 14.39 9.20 16.21
CA ALA A 330 14.07 9.00 17.61
C ALA A 330 14.42 7.54 17.97
N PRO A 331 15.65 7.29 18.46
CA PRO A 331 16.06 5.96 18.91
C PRO A 331 15.02 5.33 19.86
N ASP A 332 14.78 4.03 19.72
CA ASP A 332 13.82 3.24 20.51
C ASP A 332 12.34 3.65 20.42
N VAL A 333 12.02 4.72 19.68
CA VAL A 333 10.65 5.24 19.49
C VAL A 333 10.23 5.17 18.03
N TRP A 334 11.13 5.52 17.10
CA TRP A 334 10.84 5.53 15.68
C TRP A 334 10.55 4.12 15.15
N PRO A 335 9.44 3.89 14.41
CA PRO A 335 9.11 2.57 13.90
C PRO A 335 10.12 2.15 12.83
N ALA A 336 10.76 1.00 13.03
CA ALA A 336 11.81 0.51 12.13
C ALA A 336 11.25 -0.15 10.87
N TYR A 337 10.05 -0.74 10.96
CA TYR A 337 9.46 -1.56 9.90
C TYR A 337 8.03 -1.15 9.61
N PHE A 338 7.71 -1.15 8.32
CA PHE A 338 6.35 -0.95 7.84
C PHE A 338 5.80 -2.26 7.27
N ARG A 339 4.48 -2.48 7.42
CA ARG A 339 3.76 -3.57 6.77
C ARG A 339 3.21 -3.11 5.43
N GLU A 340 2.60 -1.94 5.39
CA GLU A 340 1.91 -1.41 4.20
C GLU A 340 2.08 0.10 4.08
N ALA A 341 2.04 0.59 2.84
CA ALA A 341 2.06 2.01 2.55
C ALA A 341 1.20 2.29 1.29
N ARG A 342 0.39 3.34 1.34
CA ARG A 342 -0.49 3.77 0.23
C ARG A 342 -0.70 5.28 0.29
N GLY A 343 -0.56 5.96 -0.85
CA GLY A 343 -0.65 7.42 -0.90
C GLY A 343 0.44 8.04 -0.01
N CYS A 344 0.05 8.73 1.05
CA CYS A 344 0.97 9.23 2.07
C CYS A 344 0.82 8.50 3.42
N GLU A 345 0.00 7.45 3.50
CA GLU A 345 -0.17 6.65 4.72
C GLU A 345 0.86 5.52 4.78
N VAL A 346 1.43 5.31 5.96
CA VAL A 346 2.30 4.17 6.30
C VAL A 346 1.72 3.50 7.53
N ILE A 347 1.69 2.16 7.53
CA ILE A 347 1.25 1.39 8.68
C ILE A 347 2.37 0.45 9.09
N ASP A 348 2.77 0.54 10.36
CA ASP A 348 3.84 -0.30 10.90
C ASP A 348 3.40 -1.75 11.15
N THR A 349 4.35 -2.59 11.56
CA THR A 349 4.08 -4.00 11.89
C THR A 349 3.20 -4.17 13.13
N ASP A 350 3.15 -3.18 14.01
CA ASP A 350 2.28 -3.15 15.20
C ASP A 350 0.86 -2.68 14.85
N GLY A 351 0.66 -2.13 13.66
CA GLY A 351 -0.62 -1.63 13.18
C GLY A 351 -0.85 -0.13 13.42
N ASN A 352 0.16 0.59 13.92
CA ASN A 352 0.09 2.05 14.06
C ASN A 352 0.09 2.70 12.68
N ARG A 353 -0.74 3.74 12.52
CA ARG A 353 -0.94 4.46 11.26
C ARG A 353 -0.26 5.82 11.32
N TYR A 354 0.44 6.18 10.26
CA TYR A 354 1.16 7.43 10.13
C TYR A 354 0.86 8.10 8.80
N LEU A 355 0.79 9.43 8.80
CA LEU A 355 0.94 10.23 7.58
C LEU A 355 2.43 10.57 7.42
N ASP A 356 3.05 10.11 6.34
CA ASP A 356 4.48 10.29 6.10
C ASP A 356 4.76 11.66 5.47
N PHE A 357 4.98 12.63 6.35
CA PHE A 357 5.55 13.95 6.03
C PHE A 357 7.04 14.05 6.39
N SER A 358 7.70 12.91 6.67
CA SER A 358 9.13 12.88 6.97
C SER A 358 9.92 13.02 5.67
N TYR A 359 10.09 11.92 4.94
CA TYR A 359 10.90 11.93 3.72
C TYR A 359 10.28 11.15 2.56
N ASN A 360 9.08 10.56 2.70
CA ASN A 360 8.35 9.89 1.62
C ASN A 360 9.24 8.97 0.74
N GLY A 361 9.75 7.89 1.34
CA GLY A 361 10.67 6.97 0.68
C GLY A 361 12.04 7.57 0.34
N ILE A 362 12.53 8.50 1.16
CA ILE A 362 13.79 9.27 0.93
C ILE A 362 13.71 10.05 -0.40
N GLY A 363 12.55 10.64 -0.66
CA GLY A 363 12.23 11.41 -1.85
C GLY A 363 11.92 10.55 -3.09
N SER A 364 11.92 9.23 -2.99
CA SER A 364 11.69 8.35 -4.14
C SER A 364 10.23 8.33 -4.60
N CYS A 365 9.27 8.31 -3.66
CA CYS A 365 7.86 8.11 -3.98
C CYS A 365 7.14 9.46 -4.20
N LEU A 366 7.55 10.22 -5.21
CA LEU A 366 7.02 11.57 -5.48
C LEU A 366 5.48 11.60 -5.63
N LEU A 367 4.90 10.59 -6.29
CA LEU A 367 3.45 10.46 -6.49
C LEU A 367 2.73 9.83 -5.28
N GLY A 368 3.47 9.50 -4.22
CA GLY A 368 3.00 8.70 -3.09
C GLY A 368 3.27 7.21 -3.27
N TYR A 369 3.07 6.47 -2.19
CA TYR A 369 3.21 5.02 -2.13
C TYR A 369 2.12 4.32 -2.94
N ARG A 370 2.52 3.28 -3.70
CA ARG A 370 1.60 2.46 -4.50
C ARG A 370 0.68 3.32 -5.38
N ASP A 371 1.30 4.24 -6.13
CA ASP A 371 0.59 5.00 -7.15
C ASP A 371 -0.13 4.05 -8.14
N PRO A 372 -1.43 4.24 -8.43
CA PRO A 372 -2.20 3.32 -9.26
C PRO A 372 -1.64 3.13 -10.67
N ASP A 373 -1.15 4.19 -11.30
CA ASP A 373 -0.68 4.15 -12.69
C ASP A 373 0.66 3.43 -12.77
N VAL A 374 1.60 3.76 -11.86
CA VAL A 374 2.89 3.08 -11.74
C VAL A 374 2.68 1.60 -11.40
N THR A 375 1.82 1.29 -10.43
CA THR A 375 1.52 -0.08 -10.01
C THR A 375 0.93 -0.90 -11.17
N ALA A 376 0.01 -0.33 -11.95
CA ALA A 376 -0.57 -0.98 -13.10
C ALA A 376 0.49 -1.29 -14.18
N ALA A 377 1.39 -0.34 -14.47
CA ALA A 377 2.48 -0.55 -15.42
C ALA A 377 3.42 -1.68 -14.99
N VAL A 378 3.81 -1.72 -13.70
CA VAL A 378 4.66 -2.79 -13.14
C VAL A 378 3.95 -4.13 -13.18
N ARG A 379 2.70 -4.22 -12.72
CA ARG A 379 1.90 -5.48 -12.76
C ARG A 379 1.79 -6.02 -14.18
N ARG A 380 1.54 -5.15 -15.16
CA ARG A 380 1.50 -5.54 -16.57
C ARG A 380 2.85 -6.10 -17.02
N ARG A 381 3.97 -5.46 -16.66
CA ARG A 381 5.31 -5.91 -17.05
C ARG A 381 5.67 -7.27 -16.42
N LEU A 382 5.31 -7.49 -15.15
CA LEU A 382 5.47 -8.78 -14.46
C LEU A 382 4.75 -9.91 -15.22
N ASN A 383 3.51 -9.68 -15.64
CA ASN A 383 2.69 -10.68 -16.36
C ASN A 383 3.20 -10.98 -17.78
N LEU A 384 3.93 -10.05 -18.40
CA LEU A 384 4.50 -10.21 -19.73
C LEU A 384 5.98 -10.65 -19.70
N GLY A 385 6.51 -10.94 -18.50
CA GLY A 385 7.92 -11.20 -18.27
C GLY A 385 8.71 -9.89 -18.11
N THR A 386 9.51 -9.80 -17.05
CA THR A 386 10.35 -8.62 -16.77
C THR A 386 11.64 -8.62 -17.58
N MET A 387 12.25 -9.79 -17.80
CA MET A 387 13.56 -9.88 -18.44
C MET A 387 13.61 -11.05 -19.41
N SER A 388 14.40 -10.88 -20.48
CA SER A 388 14.60 -11.85 -21.55
C SER A 388 16.03 -11.77 -22.07
N THR A 389 16.40 -12.69 -22.97
CA THR A 389 17.62 -12.57 -23.80
C THR A 389 17.53 -11.40 -24.79
N LEU A 390 16.31 -10.97 -25.14
CA LEU A 390 16.05 -9.81 -25.99
C LEU A 390 15.77 -8.57 -25.14
N ASN A 391 16.12 -7.38 -25.67
CA ASN A 391 15.88 -6.12 -24.97
C ASN A 391 14.41 -5.68 -25.04
N PRO A 392 13.91 -4.99 -24.00
CA PRO A 392 12.58 -4.40 -24.01
C PRO A 392 12.55 -3.11 -24.85
N PRO A 393 11.57 -2.91 -25.76
CA PRO A 393 11.43 -1.64 -26.49
C PRO A 393 11.19 -0.43 -25.57
N GLU A 394 10.76 -0.65 -24.33
CA GLU A 394 10.61 0.38 -23.31
C GLU A 394 11.92 1.11 -22.99
N GLU A 395 13.09 0.51 -23.22
CA GLU A 395 14.39 1.19 -23.05
C GLU A 395 14.56 2.36 -24.02
N LEU A 396 14.16 2.16 -25.28
CA LEU A 396 14.18 3.20 -26.32
C LEU A 396 13.12 4.27 -26.00
N ALA A 397 11.90 3.85 -25.68
CA ALA A 397 10.80 4.77 -25.38
C ALA A 397 11.14 5.71 -24.20
N LEU A 398 11.80 5.19 -23.15
CA LEU A 398 12.25 6.01 -22.04
C LEU A 398 13.38 6.96 -22.44
N ALA A 399 14.36 6.49 -23.23
CA ALA A 399 15.44 7.34 -23.70
C ALA A 399 14.91 8.50 -24.55
N GLU A 400 14.01 8.22 -25.49
CA GLU A 400 13.31 9.24 -26.29
C GLU A 400 12.56 10.23 -25.39
N ARG A 401 11.79 9.72 -24.42
CA ARG A 401 11.03 10.58 -23.51
C ARG A 401 11.92 11.49 -22.66
N LEU A 402 13.07 10.99 -22.22
CA LEU A 402 14.04 11.81 -21.48
C LEU A 402 14.69 12.87 -22.37
N CYS A 403 15.06 12.55 -23.61
CA CYS A 403 15.61 13.53 -24.55
C CYS A 403 14.57 14.58 -24.98
N GLU A 404 13.29 14.20 -25.11
CA GLU A 404 12.18 15.15 -25.34
C GLU A 404 12.03 16.16 -24.20
N LEU A 405 12.09 15.68 -22.96
CA LEU A 405 12.02 16.53 -21.76
C LEU A 405 13.26 17.41 -21.59
N HIS A 406 14.38 16.99 -22.15
CA HIS A 406 15.67 17.66 -22.04
C HIS A 406 16.30 17.87 -23.42
N PRO A 407 15.84 18.86 -24.21
CA PRO A 407 16.23 18.99 -25.63
C PRO A 407 17.74 19.18 -25.90
N TRP A 408 18.52 19.50 -24.86
CA TRP A 408 19.99 19.57 -24.94
C TRP A 408 20.66 18.20 -24.83
N GLY A 409 19.98 17.21 -24.26
CA GLY A 409 20.43 15.84 -24.10
C GLY A 409 20.00 15.00 -25.30
N GLU A 410 20.94 14.28 -25.89
CA GLU A 410 20.72 13.51 -27.13
C GLU A 410 20.79 12.00 -26.88
N ALA A 411 21.40 11.58 -25.78
CA ALA A 411 21.55 10.17 -25.43
C ALA A 411 21.33 9.94 -23.94
N ALA A 412 20.85 8.74 -23.60
CA ALA A 412 20.63 8.31 -22.24
C ALA A 412 21.30 6.95 -21.98
N ARG A 413 21.60 6.69 -20.71
CA ARG A 413 21.98 5.36 -20.22
C ARG A 413 21.37 5.11 -18.85
N PHE A 414 20.92 3.88 -18.62
CA PHE A 414 20.19 3.50 -17.42
C PHE A 414 21.04 2.73 -16.42
N ALA A 415 20.62 2.81 -15.16
CA ALA A 415 21.11 2.05 -14.02
C ALA A 415 19.97 1.84 -13.02
N ARG A 416 20.25 1.23 -11.86
CA ARG A 416 19.21 0.94 -10.86
C ARG A 416 19.26 1.84 -9.64
N THR A 417 20.41 2.46 -9.35
CA THR A 417 20.57 3.29 -8.16
C THR A 417 21.26 4.62 -8.45
N GLY A 418 20.95 5.63 -7.62
CA GLY A 418 21.55 6.96 -7.73
C GLY A 418 23.09 6.94 -7.61
N GLY A 419 23.61 6.11 -6.71
CA GLY A 419 25.04 5.98 -6.54
C GLY A 419 25.75 5.35 -7.74
N GLU A 420 25.17 4.27 -8.25
CA GLU A 420 25.65 3.58 -9.44
C GLU A 420 25.70 4.55 -10.64
N ILE A 421 24.63 5.31 -10.87
CA ILE A 421 24.57 6.22 -12.02
C ILE A 421 25.53 7.41 -11.89
N ALA A 422 25.78 7.90 -10.67
CA ALA A 422 26.79 8.93 -10.43
C ALA A 422 28.20 8.42 -10.76
N SER A 423 28.50 7.16 -10.38
CA SER A 423 29.77 6.51 -10.73
C SER A 423 29.91 6.27 -12.24
N VAL A 424 28.81 5.92 -12.92
CA VAL A 424 28.74 5.82 -14.38
C VAL A 424 29.03 7.19 -15.02
N ALA A 425 28.42 8.27 -14.56
CA ALA A 425 28.65 9.62 -15.10
C ALA A 425 30.11 10.07 -14.94
N VAL A 426 30.74 9.84 -13.78
CA VAL A 426 32.17 10.12 -13.57
C VAL A 426 33.05 9.28 -14.50
N ARG A 427 32.72 8.00 -14.70
CA ARG A 427 33.44 7.13 -15.64
C ARG A 427 33.30 7.62 -17.08
N ILE A 428 32.10 8.04 -17.49
CA ILE A 428 31.85 8.64 -18.81
C ILE A 428 32.71 9.88 -18.98
N ALA A 429 32.71 10.79 -18.00
CA ALA A 429 33.51 12.01 -18.08
C ALA A 429 35.00 11.72 -18.23
N ARG A 430 35.57 10.86 -17.39
CA ARG A 430 36.99 10.46 -17.48
C ARG A 430 37.31 9.81 -18.83
N ALA A 431 36.45 8.90 -19.31
CA ALA A 431 36.63 8.23 -20.59
C ALA A 431 36.51 9.19 -21.77
N THR A 432 35.64 10.20 -21.69
CA THR A 432 35.45 11.21 -22.73
C THR A 432 36.65 12.16 -22.80
N THR A 433 37.09 12.72 -21.67
CA THR A 433 38.14 13.74 -21.63
C THR A 433 39.57 13.18 -21.59
N GLY A 434 39.75 11.91 -21.19
CA GLY A 434 41.06 11.32 -20.92
C GLY A 434 41.78 11.93 -19.71
N ARG A 435 41.02 12.45 -18.73
CA ARG A 435 41.53 13.13 -17.54
C ARG A 435 41.08 12.37 -16.29
N ASP A 436 41.84 12.45 -15.20
CA ASP A 436 41.61 11.62 -14.02
C ASP A 436 40.81 12.32 -12.91
N LYS A 437 40.94 13.63 -12.77
CA LYS A 437 40.41 14.35 -11.60
C LYS A 437 38.97 14.78 -11.79
N VAL A 438 38.21 14.85 -10.71
CA VAL A 438 36.90 15.51 -10.67
C VAL A 438 36.85 16.50 -9.52
N ALA A 439 36.06 17.56 -9.67
CA ALA A 439 35.70 18.42 -8.55
C ALA A 439 34.21 18.24 -8.22
N ILE A 440 33.87 18.17 -6.94
CA ILE A 440 32.53 17.90 -6.44
C ILE A 440 31.97 19.07 -5.61
N CYS A 441 30.65 19.21 -5.64
CA CYS A 441 29.90 20.17 -4.81
C CYS A 441 28.54 19.56 -4.44
N GLY A 442 28.39 19.12 -3.20
CA GLY A 442 27.23 18.38 -2.71
C GLY A 442 27.50 16.89 -2.47
N TYR A 443 26.44 16.11 -2.26
CA TYR A 443 26.55 14.68 -1.96
C TYR A 443 26.22 13.80 -3.15
N HIS A 444 27.15 12.90 -3.51
CA HIS A 444 27.07 12.07 -4.72
C HIS A 444 27.23 10.57 -4.45
N GLY A 445 26.89 10.12 -3.24
CA GLY A 445 26.84 8.69 -2.88
C GLY A 445 27.95 8.25 -1.93
N TRP A 446 28.33 6.96 -2.01
CA TRP A 446 29.23 6.29 -1.04
C TRP A 446 30.45 5.62 -1.68
N HIS A 447 30.62 5.74 -2.99
CA HIS A 447 31.65 5.03 -3.75
C HIS A 447 33.05 5.58 -3.46
N ASP A 448 34.06 4.75 -3.73
CA ASP A 448 35.47 5.07 -3.56
C ASP A 448 35.87 6.42 -4.16
N TRP A 449 35.36 6.77 -5.35
CA TRP A 449 35.72 8.04 -5.98
C TRP A 449 35.19 9.26 -5.21
N TYR A 450 34.02 9.17 -4.59
CA TYR A 450 33.45 10.28 -3.82
C TYR A 450 34.14 10.39 -2.45
N LEU A 451 34.27 9.26 -1.74
CA LEU A 451 34.94 9.21 -0.44
C LEU A 451 36.45 9.53 -0.53
N ALA A 452 37.07 9.39 -1.70
CA ALA A 452 38.47 9.78 -1.92
C ALA A 452 38.77 11.26 -1.62
N ALA A 453 37.76 12.13 -1.59
CA ALA A 453 37.92 13.52 -1.14
C ALA A 453 38.47 13.62 0.30
N ASN A 454 38.09 12.69 1.19
CA ASN A 454 38.54 12.66 2.59
C ASN A 454 39.84 11.86 2.82
N LEU A 455 40.53 11.37 1.78
CA LEU A 455 41.81 10.66 1.95
C LEU A 455 42.98 11.59 2.33
N GLY A 456 42.82 12.90 2.18
CA GLY A 456 43.85 13.91 2.44
C GLY A 456 43.96 14.29 3.92
N GLU A 457 44.64 15.41 4.19
CA GLU A 457 44.65 16.02 5.52
C GLU A 457 43.41 16.93 5.64
N GLY A 458 42.30 16.37 6.14
CA GLY A 458 41.06 17.12 6.39
C GLY A 458 39.79 16.36 6.03
N ASP A 459 38.67 16.86 6.53
CA ASP A 459 37.33 16.28 6.33
C ASP A 459 36.56 17.07 5.26
N GLU A 460 37.09 17.08 4.04
CA GLU A 460 36.58 17.84 2.88
C GLU A 460 35.08 17.65 2.58
N LEU A 461 34.51 16.51 2.95
CA LEU A 461 33.09 16.20 2.74
C LEU A 461 32.17 16.74 3.84
N ASP A 462 32.68 17.11 5.02
CA ASP A 462 31.86 17.46 6.18
C ASP A 462 30.98 18.70 5.93
N ASP A 463 31.51 19.64 5.16
CA ASP A 463 30.82 20.87 4.79
C ASP A 463 29.96 20.72 3.52
N LEU A 464 30.03 19.59 2.80
CA LEU A 464 29.32 19.42 1.52
C LEU A 464 27.91 18.84 1.65
N LEU A 465 27.57 18.19 2.77
CA LEU A 465 26.20 17.87 3.20
C LEU A 465 26.18 17.02 4.48
N LEU A 466 26.99 15.95 4.49
CA LEU A 466 26.88 14.86 5.45
C LEU A 466 28.25 14.66 6.10
N PRO A 467 28.40 15.03 7.39
CA PRO A 467 29.67 14.93 8.09
C PRO A 467 29.99 13.50 8.55
N GLY A 468 31.26 13.27 8.89
CA GLY A 468 31.75 12.01 9.47
C GLY A 468 31.88 10.88 8.44
N LEU A 469 32.12 11.23 7.17
CA LEU A 469 32.32 10.27 6.09
C LEU A 469 33.78 9.80 6.01
N GLU A 470 34.11 8.85 6.87
CA GLU A 470 35.44 8.22 6.90
C GLU A 470 35.75 7.43 5.61
N PRO A 471 36.89 7.65 4.94
CA PRO A 471 37.26 6.95 3.70
C PRO A 471 37.82 5.55 3.95
N THR A 472 37.42 4.89 5.05
CA THR A 472 37.95 3.57 5.42
C THR A 472 37.56 2.53 4.36
N GLY A 473 38.55 1.84 3.81
CA GLY A 473 38.38 0.89 2.71
C GLY A 473 38.59 1.49 1.31
N VAL A 474 38.74 2.80 1.20
CA VAL A 474 39.05 3.48 -0.07
C VAL A 474 40.55 3.40 -0.37
N PRO A 475 40.96 2.96 -1.58
CA PRO A 475 42.37 2.88 -1.94
C PRO A 475 43.09 4.23 -1.91
N ARG A 476 44.23 4.31 -1.23
CA ARG A 476 45.08 5.52 -1.18
C ARG A 476 45.54 6.02 -2.56
N ALA A 477 45.54 5.17 -3.58
CA ALA A 477 45.84 5.55 -4.95
C ALA A 477 44.83 6.56 -5.54
N LEU A 478 43.65 6.72 -4.92
CA LEU A 478 42.66 7.71 -5.29
C LEU A 478 42.89 9.09 -4.64
N LEU A 479 43.90 9.24 -3.79
CA LEU A 479 44.24 10.52 -3.16
C LEU A 479 44.44 11.62 -4.22
N GLY A 480 43.73 12.74 -4.06
CA GLY A 480 43.82 13.88 -4.98
C GLY A 480 43.16 13.65 -6.35
N THR A 481 42.41 12.57 -6.53
CA THR A 481 41.58 12.33 -7.73
C THR A 481 40.19 12.96 -7.65
N THR A 482 39.77 13.34 -6.45
CA THR A 482 38.51 14.05 -6.18
C THR A 482 38.82 15.27 -5.33
N LEU A 483 38.33 16.42 -5.76
CA LEU A 483 38.51 17.72 -5.13
C LEU A 483 37.13 18.26 -4.74
N SER A 484 37.05 19.12 -3.74
CA SER A 484 35.82 19.71 -3.21
C SER A 484 35.80 21.23 -3.46
N PHE A 485 34.60 21.80 -3.54
CA PHE A 485 34.36 23.23 -3.34
C PHE A 485 32.93 23.45 -2.83
N GLN A 486 32.71 24.57 -2.14
CA GLN A 486 31.43 24.84 -1.51
C GLN A 486 30.40 25.41 -2.49
N PHE A 487 29.12 25.10 -2.25
CA PHE A 487 28.03 25.65 -3.04
C PHE A 487 27.95 27.17 -2.84
N ASN A 488 27.76 27.93 -3.92
CA ASN A 488 27.85 29.40 -3.95
C ASN A 488 29.24 30.01 -3.61
N ASP A 489 30.31 29.21 -3.51
CA ASP A 489 31.68 29.71 -3.35
C ASP A 489 32.44 29.72 -4.69
N LEU A 490 32.33 30.85 -5.40
CA LEU A 490 33.05 31.04 -6.67
C LEU A 490 34.57 31.14 -6.51
N ASP A 491 35.05 31.61 -5.36
CA ASP A 491 36.49 31.78 -5.16
C ASP A 491 37.16 30.43 -4.89
N GLY A 492 36.54 29.57 -4.07
CA GLY A 492 36.93 28.16 -3.94
C GLY A 492 36.90 27.42 -5.27
N PHE A 493 35.83 27.57 -6.06
CA PHE A 493 35.75 27.01 -7.40
C PHE A 493 36.90 27.47 -8.32
N ARG A 494 37.18 28.77 -8.35
CA ARG A 494 38.29 29.34 -9.15
C ARG A 494 39.65 28.83 -8.69
N GLN A 495 39.84 28.64 -7.38
CA GLN A 495 41.07 28.08 -6.83
C GLN A 495 41.32 26.64 -7.29
N VAL A 496 40.26 25.82 -7.31
CA VAL A 496 40.31 24.46 -7.87
C VAL A 496 40.71 24.48 -9.35
N LEU A 497 40.10 25.36 -10.14
CA LEU A 497 40.44 25.51 -11.57
C LEU A 497 41.88 25.99 -11.79
N ALA A 498 42.37 26.91 -10.96
CA ALA A 498 43.74 27.43 -11.05
C ALA A 498 44.77 26.34 -10.75
N ASN A 499 44.52 25.51 -9.73
CA ASN A 499 45.47 24.50 -9.27
C ASN A 499 45.40 23.18 -10.07
N HIS A 500 44.22 22.83 -10.58
CA HIS A 500 43.95 21.48 -11.10
C HIS A 500 43.23 21.43 -12.46
N GLY A 501 42.85 22.58 -13.02
CA GLY A 501 42.08 22.70 -14.27
C GLY A 501 42.49 21.77 -15.42
N PRO A 502 43.78 21.68 -15.80
CA PRO A 502 44.21 20.82 -16.90
C PRO A 502 43.94 19.32 -16.69
N GLY A 503 43.86 18.86 -15.45
CA GLY A 503 43.62 17.46 -15.08
C GLY A 503 42.17 17.13 -14.73
N LEU A 504 41.25 18.10 -14.81
CA LEU A 504 39.84 17.91 -14.45
C LEU A 504 39.03 17.35 -15.63
N ALA A 505 38.47 16.16 -15.44
CA ALA A 505 37.49 15.56 -16.34
C ALA A 505 36.11 16.19 -16.19
N ALA A 506 35.68 16.42 -14.94
CA ALA A 506 34.35 16.96 -14.66
C ALA A 506 34.29 17.84 -13.41
N ILE A 507 33.29 18.72 -13.41
CA ILE A 507 32.66 19.30 -12.22
C ILE A 507 31.35 18.53 -12.00
N VAL A 508 31.19 17.87 -10.86
CA VAL A 508 29.96 17.15 -10.47
C VAL A 508 29.29 17.92 -9.35
N MET A 509 28.04 18.33 -9.52
CA MET A 509 27.37 19.13 -8.50
C MET A 509 25.87 18.95 -8.47
N GLU A 510 25.25 19.09 -7.30
CA GLU A 510 23.81 19.31 -7.22
C GLU A 510 23.52 20.74 -7.68
N PRO A 511 22.63 20.99 -8.68
CA PRO A 511 22.37 22.35 -9.16
C PRO A 511 21.54 23.18 -8.16
N CYS A 512 20.79 22.50 -7.29
CA CYS A 512 19.98 23.08 -6.22
C CYS A 512 19.58 21.96 -5.26
N ARG A 513 19.61 22.21 -3.94
CA ARG A 513 19.11 21.26 -2.93
C ARG A 513 18.23 21.93 -1.87
N HIS A 514 18.86 22.68 -0.97
CA HIS A 514 18.18 23.45 0.08
C HIS A 514 18.04 24.93 -0.26
N HIS A 515 19.05 25.48 -0.93
CA HIS A 515 19.13 26.87 -1.35
C HIS A 515 19.20 26.96 -2.87
N ARG A 516 18.71 28.07 -3.42
CA ARG A 516 18.91 28.41 -4.84
C ARG A 516 20.38 28.83 -5.05
N PRO A 517 20.93 28.63 -6.26
CA PRO A 517 22.22 29.22 -6.60
C PRO A 517 22.15 30.75 -6.54
N GLU A 518 23.20 31.38 -6.05
CA GLU A 518 23.35 32.83 -6.12
C GLU A 518 23.50 33.28 -7.57
N PRO A 519 23.05 34.50 -7.93
CA PRO A 519 23.16 35.01 -9.29
C PRO A 519 24.60 34.92 -9.83
N GLY A 520 24.77 34.34 -11.02
CA GLY A 520 26.07 34.20 -11.68
C GLY A 520 26.88 32.97 -11.25
N PHE A 521 26.46 32.21 -10.23
CA PHE A 521 27.20 31.03 -9.77
C PHE A 521 27.24 29.93 -10.84
N LEU A 522 26.07 29.47 -11.29
CA LEU A 522 25.98 28.39 -12.28
C LEU A 522 26.44 28.85 -13.67
N GLU A 523 26.20 30.10 -14.03
CA GLU A 523 26.66 30.72 -15.27
C GLU A 523 28.19 30.68 -15.35
N THR A 524 28.87 31.13 -14.28
CA THR A 524 30.34 31.13 -14.19
C THR A 524 30.90 29.72 -14.29
N ILE A 525 30.32 28.75 -13.58
CA ILE A 525 30.74 27.34 -13.65
C ILE A 525 30.57 26.80 -15.07
N ARG A 526 29.41 27.04 -15.69
CA ARG A 526 29.12 26.56 -17.05
C ARG A 526 30.08 27.16 -18.07
N GLU A 527 30.37 28.45 -17.99
CA GLU A 527 31.31 29.14 -18.89
C GLU A 527 32.73 28.58 -18.74
N GLU A 528 33.24 28.47 -17.50
CA GLU A 528 34.60 28.01 -17.25
C GLU A 528 34.80 26.54 -17.63
N THR A 529 33.80 25.68 -17.37
CA THR A 529 33.84 24.27 -17.78
C THR A 529 33.92 24.13 -19.30
N ARG A 530 33.06 24.85 -20.02
CA ARG A 530 33.06 24.86 -21.50
C ARG A 530 34.38 25.35 -22.06
N ARG A 531 34.90 26.48 -21.54
CA ARG A 531 36.16 27.09 -22.00
C ARG A 531 37.37 26.16 -21.86
N ARG A 532 37.34 25.25 -20.87
CA ARG A 532 38.46 24.36 -20.53
C ARG A 532 38.26 22.91 -21.00
N GLY A 533 37.12 22.60 -21.64
CA GLY A 533 36.75 21.24 -22.01
C GLY A 533 36.63 20.32 -20.79
N ILE A 534 36.15 20.85 -19.66
CA ILE A 534 35.77 20.08 -18.47
C ILE A 534 34.27 19.81 -18.59
N LEU A 535 33.81 18.59 -18.34
CA LEU A 535 32.38 18.29 -18.39
C LEU A 535 31.67 18.82 -17.13
N LEU A 536 30.50 19.43 -17.30
CA LEU A 536 29.59 19.75 -16.21
C LEU A 536 28.58 18.63 -16.03
N VAL A 537 28.55 18.03 -14.84
CA VAL A 537 27.63 16.97 -14.46
C VAL A 537 26.69 17.50 -13.38
N PHE A 538 25.40 17.58 -13.68
CA PHE A 538 24.39 17.88 -12.66
C PHE A 538 23.84 16.61 -12.02
N ASP A 539 23.98 16.54 -10.70
CA ASP A 539 23.30 15.55 -9.88
C ASP A 539 21.89 16.04 -9.53
N GLU A 540 20.91 15.50 -10.25
CA GLU A 540 19.50 15.82 -10.10
C GLU A 540 18.75 14.70 -9.38
N ILE A 541 19.46 13.80 -8.69
CA ILE A 541 18.83 12.64 -8.05
C ILE A 541 17.79 13.08 -7.01
N THR A 542 18.05 14.14 -6.24
CA THR A 542 17.14 14.61 -5.18
C THR A 542 16.10 15.62 -5.67
N VAL A 543 16.52 16.55 -6.54
CA VAL A 543 15.73 17.72 -6.95
C VAL A 543 14.99 17.52 -8.28
N GLY A 544 15.48 16.61 -9.14
CA GLY A 544 14.86 16.27 -10.41
C GLY A 544 13.44 15.74 -10.25
N PHE A 545 12.57 16.08 -11.20
CA PHE A 545 11.13 15.83 -11.21
C PHE A 545 10.32 16.46 -10.06
N ARG A 546 10.98 17.02 -9.04
CA ARG A 546 10.33 17.63 -7.87
C ARG A 546 10.12 19.12 -8.03
N LEU A 547 11.15 19.85 -8.50
CA LEU A 547 11.05 21.30 -8.71
C LEU A 547 10.36 21.64 -10.04
N ALA A 548 10.58 20.81 -11.06
CA ALA A 548 9.99 20.92 -12.38
C ALA A 548 9.91 19.53 -13.03
N LEU A 549 8.96 19.35 -13.96
CA LEU A 549 8.93 18.15 -14.81
C LEU A 549 10.23 18.12 -15.65
N GLY A 550 11.01 17.04 -15.51
CA GLY A 550 12.39 16.97 -16.00
C GLY A 550 13.38 17.23 -14.87
N GLY A 551 14.23 18.26 -14.98
CA GLY A 551 15.20 18.64 -13.96
C GLY A 551 15.12 20.11 -13.52
N ALA A 552 15.68 20.40 -12.35
CA ALA A 552 15.86 21.76 -11.85
C ALA A 552 16.67 22.63 -12.82
N HIS A 553 17.62 22.05 -13.55
CA HIS A 553 18.42 22.76 -14.55
C HIS A 553 17.57 23.42 -15.66
N LEU A 554 16.40 22.86 -16.01
CA LEU A 554 15.46 23.47 -16.95
C LEU A 554 14.84 24.75 -16.38
N HIS A 555 14.52 24.73 -15.08
CA HIS A 555 14.00 25.91 -14.37
C HIS A 555 15.09 26.96 -14.14
N LEU A 556 16.34 26.52 -13.91
CA LEU A 556 17.49 27.40 -13.69
C LEU A 556 18.10 27.94 -14.98
N GLY A 557 17.71 27.41 -16.15
CA GLY A 557 18.15 27.91 -17.45
C GLY A 557 19.59 27.56 -17.83
N ILE A 558 20.21 26.58 -17.17
CA ILE A 558 21.60 26.17 -17.42
C ILE A 558 21.64 24.69 -17.81
N ALA A 559 22.07 24.39 -19.04
CA ALA A 559 22.24 23.00 -19.49
C ALA A 559 23.63 22.46 -19.10
N PRO A 560 23.71 21.30 -18.42
CA PRO A 560 24.97 20.61 -18.18
C PRO A 560 25.42 19.83 -19.44
N ASP A 561 26.56 19.15 -19.35
CA ASP A 561 26.98 18.19 -20.38
C ASP A 561 26.40 16.80 -20.10
N LEU A 562 26.25 16.46 -18.82
CA LEU A 562 25.58 15.26 -18.31
C LEU A 562 24.62 15.64 -17.16
N ALA A 563 23.49 14.97 -17.04
CA ALA A 563 22.61 15.06 -15.86
C ALA A 563 22.24 13.67 -15.39
N VAL A 564 22.28 13.43 -14.07
CA VAL A 564 21.89 12.14 -13.47
C VAL A 564 20.60 12.25 -12.67
N PHE A 565 19.72 11.28 -12.86
CA PHE A 565 18.41 11.18 -12.21
C PHE A 565 18.24 9.81 -11.56
N ALA A 566 17.54 9.75 -10.43
CA ALA A 566 17.05 8.51 -9.83
C ALA A 566 15.84 8.85 -8.95
N LYS A 567 15.64 8.16 -7.81
CA LYS A 567 14.58 8.43 -6.82
C LYS A 567 13.21 8.61 -7.50
N ALA A 568 12.73 9.86 -7.61
CA ALA A 568 11.45 10.22 -8.20
C ALA A 568 11.23 9.64 -9.60
N LEU A 569 12.30 9.43 -10.39
CA LEU A 569 12.22 8.80 -11.72
C LEU A 569 11.52 7.43 -11.70
N GLY A 570 11.73 6.64 -10.64
CA GLY A 570 11.15 5.29 -10.51
C GLY A 570 9.93 5.20 -9.59
N ASN A 571 9.54 6.30 -8.92
CA ASN A 571 8.47 6.37 -7.92
C ASN A 571 8.45 5.17 -6.93
N GLY A 572 9.60 4.85 -6.34
CA GLY A 572 9.74 3.70 -5.43
C GLY A 572 10.30 2.42 -6.06
N HIS A 573 10.39 2.35 -7.40
CA HIS A 573 11.08 1.26 -8.11
C HIS A 573 12.55 1.63 -8.42
N PRO A 574 13.50 0.68 -8.37
CA PRO A 574 14.89 0.94 -8.71
C PRO A 574 15.05 1.39 -10.16
N MET A 575 15.39 2.66 -10.34
CA MET A 575 15.62 3.26 -11.65
C MET A 575 16.52 4.49 -11.50
N ALA A 576 17.49 4.60 -12.40
CA ALA A 576 18.36 5.74 -12.53
C ALA A 576 18.75 5.94 -13.99
N ALA A 577 19.02 7.18 -14.38
CA ALA A 577 19.41 7.54 -15.73
C ALA A 577 20.51 8.60 -15.71
N VAL A 578 21.47 8.48 -16.63
CA VAL A 578 22.32 9.60 -17.05
C VAL A 578 21.87 10.00 -18.44
N ILE A 579 21.60 11.28 -18.63
CA ILE A 579 21.39 11.88 -19.94
C ILE A 579 22.56 12.80 -20.28
N GLY A 580 22.84 12.98 -21.56
CA GLY A 580 23.96 13.81 -21.98
C GLY A 580 23.91 14.24 -23.42
N THR A 581 24.74 15.22 -23.75
CA THR A 581 25.07 15.54 -25.15
C THR A 581 25.74 14.34 -25.82
N ALA A 582 25.65 14.25 -27.16
CA ALA A 582 26.28 13.17 -27.91
C ALA A 582 27.80 13.09 -27.63
N ASP A 583 28.47 14.24 -27.59
CA ASP A 583 29.91 14.34 -27.32
C ASP A 583 30.29 13.87 -25.92
N ALA A 584 29.52 14.27 -24.89
CA ALA A 584 29.76 13.83 -23.53
C ALA A 584 29.57 12.31 -23.39
N MET A 585 28.51 11.77 -24.01
CA MET A 585 28.16 10.35 -23.94
C MET A 585 29.09 9.45 -24.78
N ALA A 586 29.87 9.99 -25.71
CA ALA A 586 30.80 9.22 -26.55
C ALA A 586 31.81 8.38 -25.74
N GLY A 587 32.15 8.79 -24.50
CA GLY A 587 32.99 8.01 -23.59
C GLY A 587 32.43 6.61 -23.28
N THR A 588 31.11 6.43 -23.34
CA THR A 588 30.44 5.14 -23.13
C THR A 588 30.83 4.09 -24.17
N GLN A 589 31.24 4.49 -25.38
CA GLN A 589 31.65 3.57 -26.44
C GLN A 589 33.07 3.01 -26.23
N ARG A 590 33.88 3.71 -25.43
CA ARG A 590 35.28 3.34 -25.15
C ARG A 590 35.47 2.72 -23.77
N SER A 591 34.50 2.84 -22.89
CA SER A 591 34.55 2.36 -21.52
C SER A 591 33.60 1.18 -21.30
N PHE A 592 34.03 0.17 -20.55
CA PHE A 592 33.14 -0.92 -20.16
C PHE A 592 32.17 -0.44 -19.07
N ILE A 593 30.90 -0.38 -19.43
CA ILE A 593 29.78 0.04 -18.59
C ILE A 593 28.65 -0.92 -18.92
N SER A 594 28.32 -1.86 -18.05
CA SER A 594 27.29 -2.88 -18.30
C SER A 594 26.82 -3.51 -17.01
N SER A 595 25.57 -3.94 -16.95
CA SER A 595 24.98 -4.72 -15.87
C SER A 595 23.81 -5.53 -16.40
N THR A 596 23.55 -6.69 -15.79
CA THR A 596 22.44 -7.57 -16.16
C THR A 596 21.09 -6.92 -15.95
N TYR A 597 20.94 -6.17 -14.85
CA TYR A 597 19.67 -5.59 -14.42
C TYR A 597 19.47 -4.17 -14.93
N TRP A 598 19.87 -3.85 -16.17
CA TRP A 598 19.57 -2.55 -16.79
C TRP A 598 18.60 -2.65 -17.96
N THR A 599 18.08 -3.85 -18.24
CA THR A 599 17.27 -4.18 -19.42
C THR A 599 15.95 -4.87 -19.07
N GLU A 600 15.48 -4.75 -17.82
CA GLU A 600 14.20 -5.29 -17.33
C GLU A 600 13.12 -4.24 -17.07
#